data_AF-A0A5R9G5U9-F1
#
_entry.id   AF-A0A5R9G5U9-F1
#
_cell.length_a   1.000
_cell.length_b   1.000
_cell.length_c   1.000
_cell.angle_alpha   90.00
_cell.angle_beta   90.00
_cell.angle_gamma   90.00
#
_symmetry.space_group_name_H-M   'P 1'
#
loop_
_entity.id
_entity.type
_entity.pdbx_description
1 polymer ?
#
loop_
_entity_poly.entity_id
_entity_poly.type
_entity_poly.pdbx_seq_one_letter_code
_entity_poly.pdbx_strand_id
1 'polypeptide(L)'
;MGKQRNNDVDAQPAEAPEPSASTASAEENRKPAKPAEKRFTAASLRSHARQLFGVNPETVDGALHGAGAGEFTVKEAQAKIKAFLKREVK
;
A
#
# COMPACT_ATOMS: atom_id res chain seq x y z
N MET A 1 24.96 -56.79 -30.87
CA MET A 1 23.63 -56.91 -30.23
C MET A 1 23.22 -55.53 -29.73
N GLY A 2 22.44 -54.80 -30.52
CA GLY A 2 21.78 -53.58 -30.06
C GLY A 2 20.42 -53.92 -29.47
N LYS A 3 20.12 -53.38 -28.29
CA LYS A 3 18.79 -53.17 -27.72
C LYS A 3 18.93 -51.96 -26.78
N GLN A 4 18.55 -50.72 -27.05
CA GLN A 4 17.35 -50.14 -27.66
C GLN A 4 16.13 -50.20 -26.72
N ARG A 5 15.73 -48.98 -26.28
CA ARG A 5 14.39 -48.49 -25.89
C ARG A 5 13.89 -48.85 -24.48
N ASN A 6 13.23 -47.98 -23.72
CA ASN A 6 12.89 -46.55 -23.79
C ASN A 6 12.13 -46.21 -22.47
N ASN A 7 12.20 -44.95 -22.04
CA ASN A 7 11.17 -44.15 -21.36
C ASN A 7 10.33 -44.76 -20.21
N ASP A 8 10.71 -44.41 -18.99
CA ASP A 8 9.82 -43.76 -18.03
C ASP A 8 10.41 -42.34 -17.87
N VAL A 9 9.84 -41.31 -18.51
CA VAL A 9 8.89 -40.39 -17.87
C VAL A 9 9.16 -40.23 -16.38
N ASP A 10 10.15 -39.39 -16.06
CA ASP A 10 9.95 -38.43 -14.97
C ASP A 10 10.46 -37.08 -15.45
N ALA A 11 9.51 -36.31 -15.97
CA ALA A 11 9.71 -34.89 -16.18
C ALA A 11 9.92 -34.27 -14.79
N GLN A 12 11.15 -33.85 -14.52
CA GLN A 12 11.40 -32.81 -13.52
C GLN A 12 11.20 -31.45 -14.20
N PRO A 13 10.07 -30.76 -13.99
CA PRO A 13 10.06 -29.33 -14.04
C PRO A 13 10.33 -28.81 -12.62
N ALA A 14 11.43 -28.08 -12.50
CA ALA A 14 11.55 -26.82 -11.79
C ALA A 14 12.86 -26.75 -11.00
N GLU A 15 13.79 -26.04 -11.64
CA GLU A 15 14.58 -24.98 -11.03
C GLU A 15 15.56 -25.38 -9.92
N ALA A 16 16.78 -25.66 -10.41
CA ALA A 16 18.01 -25.32 -9.72
C ALA A 16 17.99 -23.84 -9.21
N PRO A 17 18.67 -23.56 -8.10
CA PRO A 17 18.55 -22.31 -7.36
C PRO A 17 19.21 -21.14 -8.10
N GLU A 18 18.40 -20.16 -8.51
CA GLU A 18 18.89 -18.90 -9.06
C GLU A 18 19.39 -17.97 -7.92
N PRO A 19 20.51 -17.27 -8.12
CA PRO A 19 21.40 -16.76 -7.08
C PRO A 19 20.94 -15.46 -6.41
N SER A 20 21.37 -15.32 -5.15
CA SER A 20 21.46 -14.10 -4.36
C SER A 20 21.97 -12.87 -5.16
N ALA A 21 21.14 -11.85 -5.32
CA ALA A 21 21.59 -10.47 -5.52
C ALA A 21 20.51 -9.44 -5.12
N SER A 22 20.88 -8.65 -4.12
CA SER A 22 20.26 -7.39 -3.73
C SER A 22 19.99 -6.47 -4.93
N THR A 23 18.73 -6.14 -5.20
CA THR A 23 18.33 -4.95 -5.96
C THR A 23 17.70 -3.93 -5.03
N ALA A 24 18.48 -2.90 -4.71
CA ALA A 24 17.98 -1.63 -4.22
C ALA A 24 17.27 -0.84 -5.34
N SER A 25 16.41 0.10 -4.94
CA SER A 25 15.82 1.19 -5.72
C SER A 25 14.75 0.85 -6.77
N ALA A 26 13.50 1.03 -6.34
CA ALA A 26 12.48 1.67 -7.17
C ALA A 26 11.79 2.77 -6.31
N GLU A 27 12.57 3.79 -5.96
CA GLU A 27 12.03 5.13 -5.76
C GLU A 27 11.84 5.77 -7.15
N GLU A 28 10.77 6.56 -7.27
CA GLU A 28 10.59 7.65 -8.24
C GLU A 28 9.72 7.39 -9.50
N ASN A 29 8.50 7.94 -9.40
CA ASN A 29 7.70 8.60 -10.45
C ASN A 29 6.91 7.79 -11.51
N ARG A 30 5.57 7.82 -11.36
CA ARG A 30 4.74 8.74 -12.18
C ARG A 30 3.35 8.99 -11.60
N LYS A 31 3.21 10.20 -11.06
CA LYS A 31 2.07 11.14 -11.15
C LYS A 31 0.71 10.71 -10.56
N PRO A 32 0.05 11.66 -9.87
CA PRO A 32 -0.95 11.38 -8.86
C PRO A 32 -2.19 10.84 -9.56
N ALA A 33 -2.73 9.74 -9.05
CA ALA A 33 -4.13 9.46 -9.30
C ALA A 33 -4.90 10.67 -8.75
N LYS A 34 -5.29 11.55 -9.68
CA LYS A 34 -6.28 12.62 -9.50
C LYS A 34 -7.38 12.06 -8.61
N PRO A 35 -7.93 12.84 -7.65
CA PRO A 35 -8.85 12.34 -6.65
C PRO A 35 -10.18 11.99 -7.31
N ALA A 36 -10.21 10.87 -8.02
CA ALA A 36 -11.43 10.14 -8.26
C ALA A 36 -12.00 9.89 -6.88
N GLU A 37 -13.30 10.07 -6.75
CA GLU A 37 -14.09 10.08 -5.52
C GLU A 37 -14.14 8.71 -4.82
N LYS A 38 -13.04 7.94 -4.89
CA LYS A 38 -12.78 6.77 -4.06
C LYS A 38 -12.82 7.23 -2.62
N ARG A 39 -13.76 6.67 -1.89
CA ARG A 39 -13.69 6.65 -0.45
C ARG A 39 -12.64 5.62 -0.05
N PHE A 40 -11.82 6.00 0.90
CA PHE A 40 -10.74 5.20 1.44
C PHE A 40 -11.10 4.89 2.89
N THR A 41 -10.80 3.68 3.32
CA THR A 41 -10.95 3.34 4.74
C THR A 41 -9.99 4.17 5.58
N ALA A 42 -10.33 4.39 6.85
CA ALA A 42 -9.44 5.05 7.80
C ALA A 42 -8.05 4.40 7.84
N ALA A 43 -7.99 3.06 7.72
CA ALA A 43 -6.73 2.32 7.62
C ALA A 43 -5.86 2.74 6.43
N SER A 44 -6.45 2.88 5.23
CA SER A 44 -5.72 3.26 4.02
C SER A 44 -5.19 4.71 4.10
N LEU A 45 -6.00 5.60 4.68
CA LEU A 45 -5.63 7.00 4.95
C LEU A 45 -4.55 7.12 6.01
N ARG A 46 -4.61 6.27 7.05
CA ARG A 46 -3.61 6.16 8.11
C ARG A 46 -2.27 5.67 7.58
N SER A 47 -2.28 4.63 6.74
CA SER A 47 -1.06 4.10 6.11
C SER A 47 -0.31 5.13 5.25
N HIS A 48 -1.05 6.07 4.65
CA HIS A 48 -0.47 7.14 3.83
C HIS A 48 -0.57 8.51 4.52
N ALA A 49 -0.73 8.57 5.84
CA ALA A 49 -1.00 9.80 6.58
C ALA A 49 0.08 10.86 6.37
N ARG A 50 1.34 10.46 6.52
CA ARG A 50 2.50 11.33 6.31
C ARG A 50 2.60 11.81 4.86
N GLN A 51 2.31 10.94 3.90
CA GLN A 51 2.45 11.27 2.48
C GLN A 51 1.29 12.13 1.94
N LEU A 52 0.04 11.85 2.36
CA LEU A 52 -1.16 12.55 1.88
C LEU A 52 -1.43 13.85 2.65
N PHE A 53 -1.15 13.86 3.95
CA PHE A 53 -1.57 14.93 4.85
C PHE A 53 -0.41 15.61 5.59
N GLY A 54 0.78 15.02 5.59
CA GLY A 54 1.94 15.54 6.34
C GLY A 54 1.79 15.41 7.86
N VAL A 55 0.87 14.56 8.33
CA VAL A 55 0.63 14.33 9.76
C VAL A 55 0.95 12.89 10.15
N ASN A 56 1.07 12.65 11.46
CA ASN A 56 1.24 11.30 11.97
C ASN A 56 -0.05 10.49 11.84
N PRO A 57 0.07 9.15 11.69
CA PRO A 57 -1.09 8.26 11.63
C PRO A 57 -1.98 8.39 12.86
N GLU A 58 -1.43 8.67 14.05
CA GLU A 58 -2.22 8.96 15.25
C GLU A 58 -3.13 10.19 15.09
N THR A 59 -2.69 11.24 14.38
CA THR A 59 -3.50 12.44 14.12
C THR A 59 -4.65 12.12 13.16
N VAL A 60 -4.42 11.26 12.17
CA VAL A 60 -5.49 10.80 11.27
C VAL A 60 -6.50 9.96 12.04
N ASP A 61 -6.02 9.06 12.88
CA ASP A 61 -6.86 8.22 13.75
C ASP A 61 -7.72 9.10 14.65
N GLY A 62 -7.12 10.04 15.42
CA GLY A 62 -7.84 10.96 16.29
C GLY A 62 -8.82 11.89 15.54
N ALA A 63 -8.45 12.36 14.34
CA ALA A 63 -9.32 13.20 13.51
C ALA A 63 -10.51 12.42 12.92
N LEU A 64 -10.35 11.12 12.68
CA LEU A 64 -11.40 10.25 12.14
C LEU A 64 -12.15 9.47 13.24
N HIS A 65 -11.63 9.40 14.46
CA HIS A 65 -12.16 8.63 15.59
C HIS A 65 -13.61 8.99 15.96
N GLY A 66 -14.04 10.23 15.69
CA GLY A 66 -15.42 10.69 15.91
C GLY A 66 -16.29 10.73 14.65
N ALA A 67 -15.72 10.40 13.49
CA ALA A 67 -16.44 10.42 12.24
C ALA A 67 -17.01 9.01 12.00
N GLY A 68 -18.29 8.80 12.31
CA GLY A 68 -18.96 7.49 12.22
C GLY A 68 -19.09 6.89 10.81
N ALA A 69 -18.26 7.31 9.86
CA ALA A 69 -18.16 6.72 8.53
C ALA A 69 -16.89 5.85 8.47
N GLY A 70 -17.01 4.58 8.08
CA GLY A 70 -15.84 3.71 7.89
C GLY A 70 -14.96 4.12 6.70
N GLU A 71 -15.45 5.03 5.85
CA GLU A 71 -14.83 5.41 4.59
C GLU A 71 -14.89 6.93 4.37
N PHE A 72 -13.75 7.52 4.04
CA PHE A 72 -13.58 8.95 3.79
C PHE A 72 -12.87 9.19 2.47
N THR A 73 -13.23 10.26 1.77
CA THR A 73 -12.38 10.74 0.68
C THR A 73 -11.14 11.42 1.26
N VAL A 74 -10.07 11.51 0.47
CA VAL A 74 -8.85 12.24 0.87
C VAL A 74 -9.19 13.69 1.27
N LYS A 75 -10.13 14.34 0.57
CA LYS A 75 -10.58 15.71 0.89
C LYS A 75 -11.32 15.78 2.23
N GLU A 76 -12.26 14.86 2.46
CA GLU A 76 -13.00 14.79 3.73
C GLU A 76 -12.07 14.54 4.91
N ALA A 77 -11.16 13.58 4.77
CA ALA A 77 -10.17 13.26 5.79
C ALA A 77 -9.25 14.47 6.04
N GLN A 78 -8.75 15.12 4.99
CA GLN A 78 -7.92 16.31 5.12
C GLN A 78 -8.64 17.44 5.86
N ALA A 79 -9.92 17.67 5.59
CA ALA A 79 -10.71 18.69 6.27
C ALA A 79 -10.86 18.37 7.76
N LYS A 80 -11.16 17.11 8.10
CA LYS A 80 -11.27 16.65 9.50
C LYS A 80 -9.93 16.74 10.24
N ILE A 81 -8.84 16.30 9.61
CA ILE A 81 -7.47 16.40 10.16
C ILE A 81 -7.09 17.86 10.42
N LYS A 82 -7.34 18.78 9.47
CA LYS A 82 -7.08 20.21 9.66
C LYS A 82 -7.92 20.81 10.78
N ALA A 83 -9.19 20.43 10.88
CA ALA A 83 -10.08 20.88 11.95
C ALA A 83 -9.63 20.37 13.33
N PHE A 84 -9.16 19.12 13.39
CA PHE A 84 -8.60 18.50 14.60
C PHE A 84 -7.33 19.25 15.06
N LEU A 85 -6.37 19.43 14.17
CA LEU A 85 -5.14 20.19 14.46
C LEU A 85 -5.44 21.62 14.94
N LYS A 86 -6.43 22.30 14.34
CA LYS A 86 -6.82 23.66 14.74
C LYS A 86 -7.48 23.72 16.13
N ARG A 87 -8.11 22.64 16.59
CA ARG A 87 -8.74 22.55 17.92
C ARG A 87 -7.74 22.25 19.03
N GLU A 88 -6.67 21.50 18.77
CA GLU A 88 -5.66 21.16 19.78
C GLU A 88 -4.59 22.26 20.00
N VAL A 89 -4.44 23.23 19.08
CA VAL A 89 -3.44 24.32 19.18
C VAL A 89 -3.98 25.60 19.85
N LYS A 90 -4.82 25.48 20.87
CA LYS A 90 -5.32 26.63 21.66
C LYS A 90 -5.28 26.36 23.15
#